data_AF-A0A8H4P3P1-F1
#
_entry.id   AF-A0A8H4P3P1-F1
#
_cell.length_a   1.000
_cell.length_b   1.000
_cell.length_c   1.000
_cell.angle_alpha   90.00
_cell.angle_beta   90.00
_cell.angle_gamma   90.00
#
_symmetry.space_group_name_H-M   'P 1'
#
loop_
_entity.id
_entity.type
_entity.pdbx_description
1 polymer ?
#
loop_
_entity_poly.entity_id
_entity_poly.type
_entity_poly.pdbx_seq_one_letter_code
_entity_poly.pdbx_strand_id
1 'polypeptide(L)'
;MGFSQGNILPSVPWQVSAAIIAVKLSADVHPTFQLIPLVLDFLVIKATIFYLIIMPGPNPDSFKRALDKFKASIDPSLHKGFSVCSLQDVYSEIKGIQTTQAKKDEMPGMQRLQAFVEAMTQLGSVIEVFLNVHEIVCFVWGPIKFLLTVANQHFKSLDKLLDAYSRIGDAIPGLLQYKTVFENNDSLSTVLEDYYSDVLNFHLEALRVFARPKWRALFNSAWTTFEANFAPILQSLNRRRELLESLKGTASLYEIQRARDDIKTVHDEQIRQARILESQRNRLIMGEIKIKLQSPEYQLDQEQLSESNDANESGEWMFTCPEFQCWYDSSLSVRMRHYRVNFSMSFQPSREKF
;
A
#
# COMPACT_ATOMS: atom_id res chain seq x y z
N MET A 1 2.77 -3.51 39.45
CA MET A 1 3.51 -2.23 39.29
C MET A 1 4.25 -2.32 37.97
N GLY A 2 3.95 -1.64 36.87
CA GLY A 2 3.15 -0.43 36.62
C GLY A 2 3.90 0.30 35.50
N PHE A 3 3.76 -0.13 34.25
CA PHE A 3 4.34 0.56 33.09
C PHE A 3 3.26 1.47 32.49
N SER A 4 3.57 2.76 32.50
CA SER A 4 2.75 3.88 32.01
C SER A 4 2.49 3.73 30.50
N GLN A 5 1.21 3.77 30.13
CA GLN A 5 0.74 3.97 28.77
C GLN A 5 1.10 5.40 28.33
N GLY A 6 2.00 5.53 27.37
CA GLY A 6 2.21 6.75 26.61
C GLY A 6 1.13 6.86 25.53
N ASN A 7 0.25 7.86 25.65
CA ASN A 7 -0.71 8.23 24.63
C ASN A 7 0.01 8.62 23.33
N ILE A 8 -0.11 7.78 22.30
CA ILE A 8 0.26 8.14 20.93
C ILE A 8 -0.93 8.92 20.35
N LEU A 9 -0.80 10.24 20.26
CA LEU A 9 -1.73 11.07 19.47
C LEU A 9 -1.60 10.70 17.98
N PRO A 10 -2.69 10.67 17.20
CA PRO A 10 -2.62 10.40 15.78
C PRO A 10 -1.82 11.52 15.10
N SER A 11 -0.78 11.15 14.35
CA SER A 11 -0.01 12.08 13.52
C SER A 11 -0.94 12.66 12.46
N VAL A 12 -1.44 13.87 12.71
CA VAL A 12 -2.18 14.65 11.72
C VAL A 12 -1.26 14.83 10.51
N PRO A 13 -1.68 14.51 9.28
CA PRO A 13 -0.87 14.71 8.08
C PRO A 13 -0.38 16.16 8.04
N TRP A 14 0.92 16.38 7.85
CA TRP A 14 1.53 17.72 7.85
C TRP A 14 0.87 18.67 6.84
N GLN A 15 0.23 18.11 5.80
CA GLN A 15 -0.61 18.82 4.82
C GLN A 15 -1.81 19.54 5.47
N VAL A 16 -2.42 18.95 6.48
CA VAL A 16 -3.53 19.55 7.25
C VAL A 16 -3.01 20.67 8.15
N SER A 17 -1.81 20.52 8.72
CA SER A 17 -1.19 21.57 9.53
C SER A 17 -0.77 22.79 8.70
N ALA A 18 -0.24 22.58 7.49
CA ALA A 18 0.10 23.66 6.56
C ALA A 18 -1.13 24.41 6.05
N ALA A 19 -2.22 23.69 5.72
CA ALA A 19 -3.49 24.30 5.33
C ALA A 19 -4.12 25.11 6.47
N ILE A 20 -4.04 24.63 7.72
CA ILE A 20 -4.53 25.37 8.90
C ILE A 20 -3.71 26.64 9.12
N ILE A 21 -2.38 26.61 8.96
CA ILE A 21 -1.52 27.80 9.10
C ILE A 21 -1.82 28.82 7.99
N ALA A 22 -2.03 28.38 6.74
CA ALA A 22 -2.39 29.26 5.64
C ALA A 22 -3.78 29.92 5.82
N VAL A 23 -4.76 29.17 6.34
CA VAL A 23 -6.09 29.71 6.67
C VAL A 23 -6.02 30.69 7.85
N LYS A 24 -5.17 30.41 8.85
CA LYS A 24 -5.01 31.29 10.02
C LYS A 24 -4.29 32.59 9.68
N LEU A 25 -3.29 32.55 8.80
CA LEU A 25 -2.62 33.75 8.27
C LEU A 25 -3.53 34.60 7.36
N SER A 26 -4.52 33.99 6.71
CA SER A 26 -5.55 34.68 5.91
C SER A 26 -6.59 35.39 6.79
N ALA A 27 -6.88 34.85 7.98
CA ALA A 27 -7.93 35.35 8.87
C ALA A 27 -7.51 36.56 9.74
N ASP A 28 -6.22 36.77 9.99
CA ASP A 28 -5.71 37.83 10.87
C ASP A 28 -5.36 39.16 10.16
N VAL A 29 -5.62 39.30 8.86
CA VAL A 29 -5.25 40.52 8.09
C VAL A 29 -6.47 41.41 7.83
N HIS A 30 -6.49 42.56 8.49
CA HIS A 30 -7.47 43.65 8.36
C HIS A 30 -7.58 44.15 6.89
N PRO A 31 -8.77 44.55 6.40
CA PRO A 31 -9.02 44.73 4.97
C PRO A 31 -8.52 46.10 4.49
N THR A 32 -7.23 46.26 4.19
CA THR A 32 -6.74 47.49 3.49
C THR A 32 -5.55 47.32 2.53
N PHE A 33 -5.07 46.10 2.24
CA PHE A 33 -3.94 45.93 1.30
C PHE A 33 -4.33 45.16 0.04
N GLN A 34 -4.54 45.88 -1.06
CA GLN A 34 -4.82 45.35 -2.40
C GLN A 34 -3.61 44.72 -3.12
N LEU A 35 -2.49 44.46 -2.43
CA LEU A 35 -1.29 43.83 -3.02
C LEU A 35 -1.08 42.37 -2.58
N ILE A 36 -1.98 41.81 -1.76
CA ILE A 36 -1.83 40.50 -1.12
C ILE A 36 -1.86 39.30 -2.10
N PRO A 37 -2.71 39.25 -3.16
CA PRO A 37 -2.80 38.05 -4.00
C PRO A 37 -1.47 37.70 -4.68
N LEU A 38 -0.77 38.70 -5.22
CA LEU A 38 0.53 38.51 -5.87
C LEU A 38 1.62 38.09 -4.88
N VAL A 39 1.59 38.61 -3.65
CA VAL A 39 2.56 38.25 -2.60
C VAL A 39 2.28 36.85 -2.06
N LEU A 40 1.01 36.47 -1.90
CA LEU A 40 0.60 35.13 -1.49
C LEU A 40 0.94 34.09 -2.56
N ASP A 41 0.66 34.38 -3.84
CA ASP A 41 1.05 33.50 -4.96
C ASP A 41 2.57 33.36 -5.02
N PHE A 42 3.33 34.44 -4.84
CA PHE A 42 4.79 34.39 -4.84
C PHE A 42 5.34 33.63 -3.62
N LEU A 43 4.72 33.74 -2.45
CA LEU A 43 5.07 32.98 -1.24
C LEU A 43 4.66 31.51 -1.32
N VAL A 44 3.53 31.18 -1.93
CA VAL A 44 3.09 29.79 -2.17
C VAL A 44 3.97 29.16 -3.23
N ILE A 45 4.34 29.88 -4.29
CA ILE A 45 5.30 29.41 -5.30
C ILE A 45 6.68 29.24 -4.65
N LYS A 46 7.18 30.22 -3.89
CA LYS A 46 8.45 30.07 -3.17
C LYS A 46 8.40 28.98 -2.12
N ALA A 47 7.31 28.79 -1.39
CA ALA A 47 7.15 27.74 -0.40
C ALA A 47 7.05 26.38 -1.08
N THR A 48 6.37 26.26 -2.21
CA THR A 48 6.30 25.02 -3.02
C THR A 48 7.66 24.68 -3.62
N ILE A 49 8.38 25.68 -4.14
CA ILE A 49 9.76 25.55 -4.63
C ILE A 49 10.71 25.19 -3.48
N PHE A 50 10.58 25.83 -2.32
CA PHE A 50 11.38 25.55 -1.12
C PHE A 50 11.07 24.16 -0.56
N TYR A 51 9.81 23.72 -0.61
CA TYR A 51 9.40 22.36 -0.24
C TYR A 51 9.91 21.32 -1.25
N LEU A 52 10.01 21.66 -2.54
CA LEU A 52 10.66 20.83 -3.56
C LEU A 52 12.19 20.74 -3.35
N ILE A 53 12.82 21.82 -2.88
CA ILE A 53 14.27 21.91 -2.64
C ILE A 53 14.69 21.20 -1.33
N ILE A 54 13.79 21.07 -0.35
CA ILE A 54 14.07 20.44 0.97
C ILE A 54 13.70 18.96 1.01
N MET A 55 13.16 18.37 -0.07
CA MET A 55 13.02 16.93 -0.14
C MET A 55 14.42 16.28 -0.12
N PRO A 56 14.66 15.28 0.74
CA PRO A 56 15.80 14.38 0.61
C PRO A 56 15.71 13.67 -0.74
N GLY A 57 16.41 14.20 -1.75
CA GLY A 57 16.36 13.78 -3.14
C GLY A 57 17.75 13.58 -3.73
N PRO A 58 17.83 13.11 -4.99
CA PRO A 58 19.11 12.85 -5.65
C PRO A 58 19.98 14.11 -5.70
N ASN A 59 21.26 13.99 -5.33
CA ASN A 59 22.17 15.12 -5.28
C ASN A 59 22.52 15.62 -6.71
N PRO A 60 22.14 16.85 -7.11
CA PRO A 60 22.43 17.37 -8.45
C PRO A 60 23.92 17.38 -8.81
N ASP A 61 24.79 17.61 -7.82
CA ASP A 61 26.24 17.64 -8.04
C ASP A 61 26.76 16.27 -8.46
N SER A 62 26.09 15.19 -8.08
CA SER A 62 26.56 13.84 -8.35
C SER A 62 26.31 13.41 -9.80
N PHE A 63 25.12 13.70 -10.32
CA PHE A 63 24.83 13.57 -11.76
C PHE A 63 25.70 14.49 -12.60
N LYS A 64 25.94 15.72 -12.14
CA LYS A 64 26.83 16.65 -12.82
C LYS A 64 28.27 16.11 -12.89
N ARG A 65 28.80 15.53 -11.81
CA ARG A 65 30.11 14.86 -11.83
C ARG A 65 30.17 13.72 -12.84
N ALA A 66 29.15 12.86 -12.88
CA ALA A 66 29.08 11.77 -13.86
C ALA A 66 29.08 12.30 -15.31
N LEU A 67 28.28 13.36 -15.56
CA LEU A 67 28.23 14.02 -16.86
C LEU A 67 29.56 14.69 -17.23
N ASP A 68 30.18 15.41 -16.31
CA ASP A 68 31.46 16.10 -16.55
C ASP A 68 32.58 15.09 -16.85
N LYS A 69 32.60 13.95 -16.16
CA LYS A 69 33.51 12.84 -16.46
C LYS A 69 33.27 12.27 -17.85
N PHE A 70 32.00 12.10 -18.25
CA PHE A 70 31.65 11.63 -19.59
C PHE A 70 32.09 12.62 -20.67
N LYS A 71 31.77 13.91 -20.52
CA LYS A 71 32.20 15.00 -21.41
C LYS A 71 33.72 15.06 -21.55
N ALA A 72 34.46 14.91 -20.46
CA ALA A 72 35.93 14.88 -20.50
C ALA A 72 36.50 13.67 -21.27
N SER A 73 35.71 12.62 -21.47
CA SER A 73 36.14 11.35 -22.09
C SER A 73 35.74 11.21 -23.57
N ILE A 74 34.93 12.12 -24.11
CA ILE A 74 34.46 12.11 -25.50
C ILE A 74 35.06 13.26 -26.31
N ASP A 75 34.91 13.20 -27.63
CA ASP A 75 35.37 14.27 -28.52
C ASP A 75 34.54 15.55 -28.28
N PRO A 76 35.18 16.72 -28.03
CA PRO A 76 34.49 17.99 -27.82
C PRO A 76 33.53 18.40 -28.95
N SER A 77 33.77 17.95 -30.18
CA SER A 77 32.90 18.22 -31.33
C SER A 77 31.50 17.61 -31.17
N LEU A 78 31.36 16.54 -30.36
CA LEU A 78 30.09 15.87 -30.10
C LEU A 78 29.25 16.57 -29.04
N HIS A 79 29.86 17.40 -28.17
CA HIS A 79 29.19 17.97 -27.00
C HIS A 79 27.96 18.78 -27.39
N LYS A 80 28.11 19.69 -28.36
CA LYS A 80 27.02 20.57 -28.80
C LYS A 80 25.88 19.79 -29.47
N GLY A 81 26.22 18.72 -30.19
CA GLY A 81 25.23 17.85 -30.81
C GLY A 81 24.43 17.07 -29.76
N PHE A 82 25.08 16.62 -28.70
CA PHE A 82 24.42 15.88 -27.62
C PHE A 82 23.58 16.78 -26.72
N SER A 83 24.06 17.98 -26.38
CA SER A 83 23.38 18.89 -25.45
C SER A 83 22.02 19.43 -25.91
N VAL A 84 21.67 19.25 -27.19
CA VAL A 84 20.39 19.67 -27.77
C VAL A 84 19.53 18.49 -28.22
N CYS A 85 19.99 17.26 -28.01
CA CYS A 85 19.28 16.07 -28.47
C CYS A 85 18.11 15.72 -27.54
N SER A 86 16.99 15.35 -28.13
CA SER A 86 15.77 14.95 -27.42
C SER A 86 15.35 13.51 -27.75
N LEU A 87 14.41 12.97 -26.99
CA LEU A 87 13.75 11.70 -27.30
C LEU A 87 13.13 11.71 -28.72
N GLN A 88 12.55 12.84 -29.14
CA GLN A 88 11.93 12.97 -30.46
C GLN A 88 12.96 12.85 -31.60
N ASP A 89 14.18 13.34 -31.37
CA ASP A 89 15.28 13.17 -32.32
C ASP A 89 15.66 11.69 -32.48
N VAL A 90 15.67 10.92 -31.38
CA VAL A 90 15.95 9.48 -31.40
C VAL A 90 14.85 8.73 -32.15
N TYR A 91 13.57 9.02 -31.88
CA TYR A 91 12.47 8.40 -32.64
C TYR A 91 12.53 8.72 -34.15
N SER A 92 12.90 9.96 -34.48
CA SER A 92 13.04 10.38 -35.88
C SER A 92 14.18 9.62 -36.56
N GLU A 93 15.30 9.41 -35.86
CA GLU A 93 16.42 8.60 -36.35
C GLU A 93 16.01 7.13 -36.54
N ILE A 94 15.35 6.51 -35.55
CA ILE A 94 14.86 5.13 -35.64
C ILE A 94 13.96 4.94 -36.87
N LYS A 95 13.01 5.85 -37.09
CA LYS A 95 12.11 5.81 -38.25
C LYS A 95 12.87 5.97 -39.57
N GLY A 96 13.86 6.87 -39.60
CA GLY A 96 14.74 7.05 -40.76
C GLY A 96 15.54 5.79 -41.10
N ILE A 97 16.06 5.12 -40.08
CA ILE A 97 16.80 3.87 -40.24
C ILE A 97 15.88 2.76 -40.74
N GLN A 98 14.70 2.56 -40.14
CA GLN A 98 13.71 1.57 -40.59
C GLN A 98 13.33 1.76 -42.07
N THR A 99 13.14 3.01 -42.49
CA THR A 99 12.82 3.35 -43.89
C THR A 99 13.98 3.02 -44.84
N THR A 100 15.21 3.27 -44.40
CA THR A 100 16.43 2.98 -45.19
C THR A 100 16.66 1.47 -45.31
N GLN A 101 16.34 0.74 -44.25
CA GLN A 101 16.54 -0.70 -44.12
C GLN A 101 15.51 -1.52 -44.89
N ALA A 102 14.24 -1.10 -44.86
CA ALA A 102 13.20 -1.68 -45.68
C ALA A 102 13.55 -1.64 -47.19
N LYS A 103 14.29 -0.62 -47.64
CA LYS A 103 14.77 -0.52 -49.03
C LYS A 103 15.94 -1.47 -49.35
N LYS A 104 16.66 -1.94 -48.34
CA LYS A 104 17.84 -2.82 -48.48
C LYS A 104 17.53 -4.30 -48.27
N ASP A 105 16.27 -4.64 -47.96
CA ASP A 105 15.82 -5.97 -47.53
C ASP A 105 16.58 -6.51 -46.30
N GLU A 106 17.18 -5.59 -45.54
CA GLU A 106 17.83 -5.86 -44.27
C GLU A 106 16.87 -5.36 -43.19
N MET A 107 16.27 -6.23 -42.38
CA MET A 107 15.43 -5.82 -41.26
C MET A 107 16.08 -6.16 -39.91
N PRO A 108 17.02 -5.33 -39.43
CA PRO A 108 17.41 -5.34 -38.03
C PRO A 108 16.15 -5.18 -37.17
N GLY A 109 16.02 -6.03 -36.15
CA GLY A 109 14.89 -5.97 -35.22
C GLY A 109 14.92 -4.70 -34.37
N MET A 110 14.52 -3.57 -34.95
CA MET A 110 14.47 -2.25 -34.27
C MET A 110 13.53 -2.26 -33.06
N GLN A 111 12.60 -3.21 -33.00
CA GLN A 111 11.78 -3.47 -31.81
C GLN A 111 12.63 -3.77 -30.56
N ARG A 112 13.83 -4.33 -30.72
CA ARG A 112 14.77 -4.60 -29.61
C ARG A 112 15.20 -3.35 -28.85
N LEU A 113 15.09 -2.17 -29.48
CA LEU A 113 15.43 -0.89 -28.87
C LEU A 113 14.30 -0.36 -27.96
N GLN A 114 13.09 -0.90 -28.06
CA GLN A 114 11.92 -0.39 -27.37
C GLN A 114 12.09 -0.40 -25.84
N ALA A 115 12.52 -1.53 -25.27
CA ALA A 115 12.74 -1.65 -23.83
C ALA A 115 13.78 -0.65 -23.32
N PHE A 116 14.84 -0.43 -24.11
CA PHE A 116 15.89 0.53 -23.76
C PHE A 116 15.40 1.98 -23.83
N VAL A 117 14.70 2.37 -24.89
CA VAL A 117 14.14 3.74 -25.03
C VAL A 117 13.12 4.02 -23.93
N GLU A 118 12.28 3.05 -23.59
CA GLU A 118 11.35 3.14 -22.47
C GLU A 118 12.11 3.33 -21.14
N ALA A 119 13.12 2.50 -20.86
CA ALA A 119 13.95 2.63 -19.66
C ALA A 119 14.63 4.01 -19.56
N MET A 120 15.17 4.54 -20.67
CA MET A 120 15.79 5.88 -20.71
C MET A 120 14.76 6.99 -20.54
N THR A 121 13.54 6.82 -21.05
CA THR A 121 12.43 7.76 -20.89
C THR A 121 12.03 7.86 -19.42
N GLN A 122 11.91 6.71 -18.75
CA GLN A 122 11.61 6.66 -17.31
C GLN A 122 12.75 7.24 -16.48
N LEU A 123 14.01 6.87 -16.78
CA LEU A 123 15.19 7.41 -16.10
C LEU A 123 15.26 8.93 -16.23
N GLY A 124 15.11 9.45 -17.46
CA GLY A 124 15.10 10.89 -17.74
C GLY A 124 13.96 11.62 -17.03
N SER A 125 12.75 11.05 -17.04
CA SER A 125 11.59 11.64 -16.35
C SER A 125 11.81 11.75 -14.84
N VAL A 126 12.37 10.72 -14.22
CA VAL A 126 12.67 10.72 -12.79
C VAL A 126 13.77 11.75 -12.50
N ILE A 127 14.84 11.78 -13.29
CA ILE A 127 15.94 12.75 -13.13
C ILE A 127 15.46 14.20 -13.31
N GLU A 128 14.63 14.49 -14.32
CA GLU A 128 14.14 15.85 -14.58
C GLU A 128 13.31 16.40 -13.43
N VAL A 129 12.45 15.56 -12.83
CA VAL A 129 11.65 15.94 -11.66
C VAL A 129 12.54 16.36 -10.49
N PHE A 130 13.68 15.69 -10.31
CA PHE A 130 14.57 15.93 -9.19
C PHE A 130 15.58 17.06 -9.42
N LEU A 131 16.13 17.16 -10.64
CA LEU A 131 17.27 18.05 -10.90
C LEU A 131 16.88 19.33 -11.63
N ASN A 132 15.76 19.35 -12.36
CA ASN A 132 15.39 20.44 -13.27
C ASN A 132 16.53 20.85 -14.24
N VAL A 133 17.39 19.88 -14.61
CA VAL A 133 18.52 20.09 -15.53
C VAL A 133 18.29 19.30 -16.83
N HIS A 134 17.78 19.98 -17.85
CA HIS A 134 17.50 19.41 -19.16
C HIS A 134 18.76 18.85 -19.86
N GLU A 135 19.93 19.45 -19.62
CA GLU A 135 21.19 19.02 -20.26
C GLU A 135 21.56 17.58 -19.88
N ILE A 136 21.32 17.15 -18.64
CA ILE A 136 21.68 15.81 -18.15
C ILE A 136 20.97 14.73 -18.97
N VAL A 137 19.70 14.94 -19.29
CA VAL A 137 18.88 14.03 -20.08
C VAL A 137 19.25 14.08 -21.56
N CYS A 138 19.61 15.25 -22.09
CA CYS A 138 20.15 15.36 -23.46
C CYS A 138 21.36 14.46 -23.70
N PHE A 139 22.25 14.31 -22.72
CA PHE A 139 23.41 13.42 -22.82
C PHE A 139 23.08 11.93 -22.72
N VAL A 140 21.83 11.57 -22.43
CA VAL A 140 21.33 10.21 -22.67
C VAL A 140 20.95 10.06 -24.15
N TRP A 141 20.17 10.99 -24.69
CA TRP A 141 19.63 10.90 -26.05
C TRP A 141 20.65 11.12 -27.17
N GLY A 142 21.60 12.03 -26.96
CA GLY A 142 22.64 12.38 -27.93
C GLY A 142 23.49 11.18 -28.39
N PRO A 143 24.12 10.44 -27.47
CA PRO A 143 24.88 9.24 -27.80
C PRO A 143 24.04 8.17 -28.51
N ILE A 144 22.77 7.98 -28.11
CA ILE A 144 21.88 6.99 -28.73
C ILE A 144 21.70 7.30 -30.22
N LYS A 145 21.29 8.54 -30.53
CA LYS A 145 21.11 9.00 -31.91
C LYS A 145 22.39 8.82 -32.71
N PHE A 146 23.52 9.30 -32.19
CA PHE A 146 24.81 9.22 -32.89
C PHE A 146 25.24 7.78 -33.17
N LEU A 147 25.17 6.90 -32.17
CA LEU A 147 25.56 5.50 -32.32
C LEU A 147 24.67 4.78 -33.35
N LEU A 148 23.37 5.04 -33.34
CA LEU A 148 22.43 4.50 -34.33
C LEU A 148 22.78 4.98 -35.75
N THR A 149 23.03 6.29 -35.93
CA THR A 149 23.40 6.87 -37.23
C THR A 149 24.69 6.24 -37.78
N VAL A 150 25.72 6.08 -36.95
CA VAL A 150 27.00 5.52 -37.39
C VAL A 150 26.89 4.01 -37.64
N ALA A 151 26.25 3.26 -36.74
CA ALA A 151 26.12 1.82 -36.85
C ALA A 151 25.25 1.39 -38.03
N ASN A 152 24.24 2.18 -38.43
CA ASN A 152 23.37 1.91 -39.59
C ASN A 152 24.14 1.80 -40.93
N GLN A 153 25.39 2.27 -40.98
CA GLN A 153 26.23 2.15 -42.16
C GLN A 153 26.72 0.71 -42.42
N HIS A 154 26.58 -0.20 -41.45
CA HIS A 154 27.02 -1.59 -41.54
C HIS A 154 26.11 -2.51 -40.72
N PHE A 155 25.43 -3.44 -41.39
CA PHE A 155 24.38 -4.28 -40.80
C PHE A 155 24.80 -4.99 -39.50
N LYS A 156 25.94 -5.69 -39.52
CA LYS A 156 26.41 -6.46 -38.33
C LYS A 156 26.69 -5.57 -37.13
N SER A 157 27.16 -4.34 -37.34
CA SER A 157 27.41 -3.42 -36.23
C SER A 157 26.12 -2.88 -35.63
N LEU A 158 25.12 -2.61 -36.47
CA LEU A 158 23.83 -2.21 -35.96
C LEU A 158 23.15 -3.35 -35.21
N ASP A 159 23.14 -4.58 -35.74
CA ASP A 159 22.56 -5.74 -35.05
C ASP A 159 23.17 -5.96 -33.66
N LYS A 160 24.50 -5.89 -33.55
CA LYS A 160 25.22 -6.00 -32.28
C LYS A 160 24.94 -4.84 -31.33
N LEU A 161 24.83 -3.62 -31.85
CA LEU A 161 24.46 -2.46 -31.03
C LEU A 161 23.03 -2.57 -30.49
N LEU A 162 22.08 -3.01 -31.32
CA LEU A 162 20.70 -3.25 -30.90
C LEU A 162 20.59 -4.36 -29.85
N ASP A 163 21.44 -5.40 -29.93
CA ASP A 163 21.55 -6.42 -28.88
C ASP A 163 21.98 -5.83 -27.54
N ALA A 164 23.04 -5.02 -27.55
CA ALA A 164 23.57 -4.41 -26.35
C ALA A 164 22.57 -3.44 -25.72
N TYR A 165 21.86 -2.65 -26.53
CA TYR A 165 20.76 -1.81 -26.05
C TYR A 165 19.63 -2.64 -25.42
N SER A 166 19.19 -3.72 -26.09
CA SER A 166 18.15 -4.62 -25.55
C SER A 166 18.53 -5.13 -24.16
N ARG A 167 19.77 -5.60 -24.00
CA ARG A 167 20.29 -6.12 -22.72
C ARG A 167 20.27 -5.07 -21.61
N ILE A 168 20.54 -3.79 -21.91
CA ILE A 168 20.40 -2.71 -20.92
C ILE A 168 18.94 -2.42 -20.62
N GLY A 169 18.09 -2.36 -21.65
CA GLY A 169 16.65 -2.16 -21.49
C GLY A 169 16.04 -3.20 -20.56
N ASP A 170 16.45 -4.47 -20.70
CA ASP A 170 16.01 -5.56 -19.82
C ASP A 170 16.61 -5.45 -18.40
N ALA A 171 17.81 -4.89 -18.25
CA ALA A 171 18.48 -4.78 -16.95
C ALA A 171 17.97 -3.62 -16.09
N ILE A 172 17.27 -2.64 -16.66
CA ILE A 172 16.72 -1.49 -15.94
C ILE A 172 15.24 -1.76 -15.63
N PRO A 173 14.82 -1.77 -14.36
CA PRO A 173 13.42 -1.97 -14.00
C PRO A 173 12.57 -0.75 -14.36
N GLY A 174 11.25 -0.87 -14.24
CA GLY A 174 10.33 0.27 -14.42
C GLY A 174 10.51 1.33 -13.33
N LEU A 175 11.48 2.24 -13.49
CA LEU A 175 11.91 3.21 -12.49
C LEU A 175 10.79 4.14 -12.00
N LEU A 176 9.77 4.41 -12.82
CA LEU A 176 8.62 5.21 -12.40
C LEU A 176 7.86 4.60 -11.21
N GLN A 177 7.85 3.28 -11.09
CA GLN A 177 7.19 2.58 -9.97
C GLN A 177 7.88 2.84 -8.63
N TYR A 178 9.14 3.28 -8.67
CA TYR A 178 9.97 3.55 -7.51
C TYR A 178 10.08 5.05 -7.20
N LYS A 179 9.37 5.91 -7.95
CA LYS A 179 9.46 7.37 -7.81
C LYS A 179 9.23 7.84 -6.38
N THR A 180 8.15 7.40 -5.74
CA THR A 180 7.84 7.76 -4.34
C THR A 180 8.88 7.23 -3.36
N VAL A 181 9.52 6.09 -3.66
CA VAL A 181 10.59 5.54 -2.84
C VAL A 181 11.85 6.40 -2.95
N PHE A 182 12.19 6.86 -4.16
CA PHE A 182 13.31 7.77 -4.37
C PHE A 182 13.09 9.16 -3.74
N GLU A 183 11.84 9.66 -3.73
CA GLU A 183 11.48 10.93 -3.09
C GLU A 183 11.58 10.89 -1.55
N ASN A 184 11.44 9.71 -0.95
CA ASN A 184 11.38 9.56 0.50
C ASN A 184 12.67 8.94 1.10
N ASN A 185 13.65 8.56 0.28
CA ASN A 185 14.85 7.86 0.74
C ASN A 185 16.12 8.27 -0.02
N ASP A 186 16.92 9.14 0.60
CA ASP A 186 18.22 9.60 0.10
C ASP A 186 19.17 8.47 -0.29
N SER A 187 19.23 7.40 0.50
CA SER A 187 20.17 6.30 0.23
C SER A 187 19.79 5.52 -1.04
N LEU A 188 18.52 5.58 -1.46
CA LEU A 188 18.06 4.98 -2.71
C LEU A 188 18.11 5.96 -3.87
N SER A 189 18.17 7.27 -3.61
CA SER A 189 18.35 8.28 -4.66
C SER A 189 19.72 8.17 -5.33
N THR A 190 20.75 7.69 -4.62
CA THR A 190 22.08 7.40 -5.20
C THR A 190 22.03 6.28 -6.25
N VAL A 191 21.04 5.38 -6.18
CA VAL A 191 20.83 4.33 -7.19
C VAL A 191 20.51 4.95 -8.55
N LEU A 192 19.82 6.10 -8.60
CA LEU A 192 19.53 6.83 -9.84
C LEU A 192 20.80 7.43 -10.45
N GLU A 193 21.69 7.99 -9.63
CA GLU A 193 23.01 8.46 -10.08
C GLU A 193 23.81 7.30 -10.65
N ASP A 194 23.81 6.17 -9.97
CA ASP A 194 24.56 5.01 -10.43
C ASP A 194 23.99 4.51 -11.78
N TYR A 195 22.66 4.48 -11.95
CA TYR A 195 22.03 4.11 -13.22
C TYR A 195 22.43 5.05 -14.35
N TYR A 196 22.37 6.36 -14.09
CA TYR A 196 22.81 7.38 -15.05
C TYR A 196 24.27 7.21 -15.43
N SER A 197 25.14 7.01 -14.43
CA SER A 197 26.57 6.79 -14.63
C SER A 197 26.85 5.56 -15.48
N ASP A 198 26.15 4.45 -15.24
CA ASP A 198 26.35 3.21 -15.99
C ASP A 198 25.83 3.29 -17.43
N VAL A 199 24.74 4.02 -17.66
CA VAL A 199 24.28 4.36 -19.01
C VAL A 199 25.32 5.19 -19.75
N LEU A 200 25.91 6.21 -19.12
CA LEU A 200 26.97 7.01 -19.72
C LEU A 200 28.24 6.20 -19.98
N ASN A 201 28.64 5.34 -19.04
CA ASN A 201 29.80 4.45 -19.21
C ASN A 201 29.59 3.48 -20.38
N PHE A 202 28.39 2.91 -20.51
CA PHE A 202 28.04 2.08 -21.66
C PHE A 202 28.17 2.86 -22.97
N HIS A 203 27.57 4.06 -23.05
CA HIS A 203 27.66 4.89 -24.25
C HIS A 203 29.11 5.26 -24.57
N LEU A 204 29.94 5.53 -23.56
CA LEU A 204 31.36 5.81 -23.75
C LEU A 204 32.09 4.62 -24.37
N GLU A 205 31.89 3.42 -23.86
CA GLU A 205 32.49 2.20 -24.43
C GLU A 205 32.01 1.97 -25.87
N ALA A 206 30.72 2.18 -26.15
CA ALA A 206 30.18 2.06 -27.49
C ALA A 206 30.79 3.10 -28.45
N LEU A 207 30.87 4.37 -28.03
CA LEU A 207 31.48 5.46 -28.80
C LEU A 207 32.94 5.15 -29.15
N ARG A 208 33.70 4.54 -28.24
CA ARG A 208 35.10 4.14 -28.48
C ARG A 208 35.25 3.11 -29.59
N VAL A 209 34.23 2.27 -29.85
CA VAL A 209 34.27 1.33 -30.99
C VAL A 209 34.21 2.11 -32.30
N PHE A 210 33.28 3.04 -32.41
CA PHE A 210 33.00 3.78 -33.65
C PHE A 210 33.95 4.96 -33.89
N ALA A 211 34.63 5.46 -32.87
CA ALA A 211 35.64 6.50 -32.98
C ALA A 211 36.95 6.03 -33.65
N ARG A 212 37.20 4.71 -33.74
CA ARG A 212 38.44 4.18 -34.30
C ARG A 212 38.53 4.44 -35.82
N PRO A 213 39.69 4.87 -36.34
CA PRO A 213 39.94 4.84 -37.78
C PRO A 213 39.70 3.43 -38.31
N LYS A 214 39.02 3.32 -39.46
CA LYS A 214 38.67 2.04 -40.08
C LYS A 214 37.86 1.10 -39.16
N TRP A 215 37.04 1.64 -38.26
CA TRP A 215 36.21 0.86 -37.34
C TRP A 215 35.43 -0.28 -38.02
N ARG A 216 34.96 -0.09 -39.26
CA ARG A 216 34.24 -1.13 -40.02
C ARG A 216 35.06 -2.40 -40.22
N ALA A 217 36.35 -2.25 -40.58
CA ALA A 217 37.24 -3.38 -40.84
C ALA A 217 37.67 -4.07 -39.52
N LEU A 218 37.77 -3.30 -38.43
CA LEU A 218 38.21 -3.78 -37.12
C LEU A 218 37.04 -4.06 -36.17
N PHE A 219 35.80 -4.05 -36.68
CA PHE A 219 34.60 -4.05 -35.86
C PHE A 219 34.56 -5.23 -34.90
N ASN A 220 34.80 -6.45 -35.38
CA ASN A 220 34.75 -7.64 -34.53
C ASN A 220 35.75 -7.57 -33.37
N SER A 221 36.98 -7.14 -33.62
CA SER A 221 38.01 -7.02 -32.58
C SER A 221 37.67 -5.91 -31.57
N ALA A 222 37.21 -4.75 -32.06
CA ALA A 222 36.77 -3.66 -31.20
C ALA A 222 35.52 -4.05 -30.39
N TRP A 223 34.60 -4.79 -30.98
CA TRP A 223 33.39 -5.29 -30.32
C TRP A 223 33.69 -6.31 -29.24
N THR A 224 34.66 -7.21 -29.44
CA THR A 224 35.12 -8.12 -28.37
C THR A 224 35.66 -7.34 -27.17
N THR A 225 36.40 -6.25 -27.41
CA THR A 225 36.89 -5.38 -26.34
C THR A 225 35.73 -4.67 -25.64
N PHE A 226 34.77 -4.17 -26.42
CA PHE A 226 33.55 -3.56 -25.91
C PHE A 226 32.75 -4.53 -25.02
N GLU A 227 32.52 -5.77 -25.45
CA GLU A 227 31.78 -6.78 -24.65
C GLU A 227 32.47 -7.05 -23.30
N ALA A 228 33.81 -7.11 -23.27
CA ALA A 228 34.56 -7.28 -22.04
C ALA A 228 34.36 -6.11 -21.06
N ASN A 229 34.28 -4.88 -21.56
CA ASN A 229 34.02 -3.68 -20.75
C ASN A 229 32.53 -3.50 -20.42
N PHE A 230 31.63 -3.99 -21.29
CA PHE A 230 30.19 -3.90 -21.12
C PHE A 230 29.67 -4.90 -20.08
N ALA A 231 30.25 -6.11 -20.01
CA ALA A 231 29.86 -7.14 -19.06
C ALA A 231 29.76 -6.66 -17.59
N PRO A 232 30.77 -5.96 -17.00
CA PRO A 232 30.66 -5.46 -15.63
C PRO A 232 29.61 -4.35 -15.47
N ILE A 233 29.39 -3.50 -16.49
CA ILE A 233 28.33 -2.48 -16.47
C ILE A 233 26.96 -3.16 -16.42
N LEU A 234 26.75 -4.17 -17.27
CA LEU A 234 25.52 -4.95 -17.28
C LEU A 234 25.29 -5.69 -15.96
N GLN A 235 26.34 -6.24 -15.35
CA GLN A 235 26.25 -6.88 -14.03
C GLN A 235 25.85 -5.86 -12.95
N SER A 236 26.42 -4.66 -12.97
CA SER A 236 26.07 -3.56 -12.06
C SER A 236 24.60 -3.16 -12.19
N LEU A 237 24.08 -3.04 -13.42
CA LEU A 237 22.66 -2.77 -13.70
C LEU A 237 21.75 -3.84 -13.11
N ASN A 238 22.05 -5.12 -13.35
CA ASN A 238 21.26 -6.24 -12.83
C ASN A 238 21.27 -6.29 -11.30
N ARG A 239 22.43 -6.08 -10.65
CA ARG A 239 22.51 -6.07 -9.18
C ARG A 239 21.60 -5.01 -8.55
N ARG A 240 21.51 -3.82 -9.15
CA ARG A 240 20.62 -2.75 -8.64
C ARG A 240 19.16 -3.05 -8.95
N ARG A 241 18.87 -3.69 -10.08
CA ARG A 241 17.51 -4.20 -10.36
C ARG A 241 17.07 -5.16 -9.27
N GLU A 242 17.91 -6.14 -8.92
CA GLU A 242 17.63 -7.11 -7.85
C GLU A 242 17.41 -6.42 -6.50
N LEU A 243 18.21 -5.40 -6.17
CA LEU A 243 18.02 -4.59 -4.96
C LEU A 243 16.64 -3.91 -4.94
N LEU A 244 16.25 -3.23 -6.04
CA LEU A 244 14.97 -2.52 -6.11
C LEU A 244 13.78 -3.49 -6.06
N GLU A 245 13.83 -4.59 -6.80
CA GLU A 245 12.77 -5.60 -6.80
C GLU A 245 12.66 -6.29 -5.42
N SER A 246 13.79 -6.54 -4.74
CA SER A 246 13.80 -7.04 -3.36
C SER A 246 13.09 -6.07 -2.42
N LEU A 247 13.40 -4.78 -2.48
CA LEU A 247 12.79 -3.76 -1.63
C LEU A 247 11.28 -3.67 -1.86
N LYS A 248 10.85 -3.69 -3.12
CA LYS A 248 9.43 -3.71 -3.49
C LYS A 248 8.72 -4.96 -2.97
N GLY A 249 9.34 -6.13 -3.11
CA GLY A 249 8.82 -7.39 -2.59
C GLY A 249 8.63 -7.34 -1.08
N THR A 250 9.64 -6.85 -0.34
CA THR A 250 9.57 -6.69 1.11
C THR A 250 8.48 -5.70 1.53
N ALA A 251 8.38 -4.54 0.88
CA ALA A 251 7.34 -3.55 1.18
C ALA A 251 5.92 -4.13 0.97
N SER A 252 5.71 -4.83 -0.14
CA SER A 252 4.43 -5.48 -0.43
C SER A 252 4.07 -6.55 0.60
N LEU A 253 5.05 -7.34 1.08
CA LEU A 253 4.82 -8.31 2.16
C LEU A 253 4.35 -7.65 3.46
N TYR A 254 4.94 -6.50 3.84
CA TYR A 254 4.51 -5.75 5.02
C TYR A 254 3.09 -5.18 4.87
N GLU A 255 2.74 -4.68 3.69
CA GLU A 255 1.38 -4.19 3.40
C GLU A 255 0.34 -5.30 3.48
N ILE A 256 0.64 -6.48 2.89
CA ILE A 256 -0.24 -7.66 2.97
C ILE A 256 -0.41 -8.11 4.42
N GLN A 257 0.67 -8.17 5.19
CA GLN A 257 0.61 -8.59 6.59
C GLN A 257 -0.21 -7.61 7.43
N ARG A 258 -0.03 -6.31 7.22
CA ARG A 258 -0.84 -5.28 7.88
C ARG A 258 -2.32 -5.42 7.55
N ALA A 259 -2.67 -5.53 6.27
CA ALA A 259 -4.05 -5.72 5.84
C ALA A 259 -4.67 -6.99 6.45
N ARG A 260 -3.88 -8.07 6.53
CA ARG A 260 -4.33 -9.32 7.17
C ARG A 260 -4.62 -9.14 8.66
N ASP A 261 -3.79 -8.39 9.37
CA ASP A 261 -3.99 -8.14 10.79
C ASP A 261 -5.17 -7.18 11.03
N ASP A 262 -5.38 -6.17 10.18
CA ASP A 262 -6.57 -5.32 10.19
C ASP A 262 -7.85 -6.15 9.97
N ILE A 263 -7.85 -7.06 8.98
CA ILE A 263 -8.99 -7.97 8.74
C ILE A 263 -9.26 -8.85 9.96
N LYS A 264 -8.22 -9.39 10.59
CA LYS A 264 -8.38 -10.20 11.81
C LYS A 264 -9.00 -9.38 12.95
N THR A 265 -8.51 -8.17 13.18
CA THR A 265 -9.04 -7.32 14.26
C THR A 265 -10.53 -6.99 14.04
N VAL A 266 -10.91 -6.67 12.80
CA VAL A 266 -12.32 -6.44 12.43
C VAL A 266 -13.15 -7.71 12.62
N HIS A 267 -12.63 -8.87 12.20
CA HIS A 267 -13.31 -10.14 12.34
C HIS A 267 -13.52 -10.54 13.81
N ASP A 268 -12.50 -10.37 14.64
CA ASP A 268 -12.55 -10.66 16.07
C ASP A 268 -13.56 -9.75 16.79
N GLU A 269 -13.61 -8.46 16.41
CA GLU A 269 -14.61 -7.53 16.96
C GLU A 269 -16.03 -7.92 16.53
N GLN A 270 -16.24 -8.33 15.27
CA GLN A 270 -17.54 -8.84 14.81
C GLN A 270 -17.98 -10.08 15.59
N ILE A 271 -17.08 -11.05 15.81
CA ILE A 271 -17.37 -12.23 16.64
C ILE A 271 -17.72 -11.81 18.06
N ARG A 272 -16.98 -10.86 18.64
CA ARG A 272 -17.22 -10.35 19.99
C ARG A 272 -18.60 -9.71 20.09
N GLN A 273 -18.98 -8.86 19.14
CA GLN A 273 -20.29 -8.22 19.10
C GLN A 273 -21.41 -9.25 18.95
N ALA A 274 -21.25 -10.23 18.06
CA ALA A 274 -22.22 -11.32 17.89
C ALA A 274 -22.44 -12.10 19.20
N ARG A 275 -21.36 -12.44 19.92
CA ARG A 275 -21.44 -13.11 21.22
C ARG A 275 -22.13 -12.26 22.29
N ILE A 276 -21.89 -10.94 22.31
CA ILE A 276 -22.55 -10.03 23.26
C ILE A 276 -24.05 -9.98 22.98
N LEU A 277 -24.45 -9.82 21.71
CA LEU A 277 -25.85 -9.81 21.29
C LEU A 277 -26.56 -11.13 21.61
N GLU A 278 -25.90 -12.26 21.35
CA GLU A 278 -26.41 -13.57 21.70
C GLU A 278 -26.58 -13.74 23.22
N SER A 279 -25.61 -13.29 24.02
CA SER A 279 -25.70 -13.30 25.48
C SER A 279 -26.85 -12.42 26.01
N GLN A 280 -27.08 -11.26 25.41
CA GLN A 280 -28.20 -10.39 25.76
C GLN A 280 -29.54 -11.07 25.44
N ARG A 281 -29.66 -11.63 24.23
CA ARG A 281 -30.85 -12.40 23.82
C ARG A 281 -31.12 -13.58 24.76
N ASN A 282 -30.10 -14.35 25.09
CA ASN A 282 -30.21 -15.49 26.00
C ASN A 282 -30.65 -15.05 27.40
N ARG A 283 -30.17 -13.90 27.91
CA ARG A 283 -30.62 -13.33 29.19
C ARG A 283 -32.10 -12.96 29.18
N LEU A 284 -32.59 -12.35 28.11
CA LEU A 284 -34.00 -11.99 27.97
C LEU A 284 -34.89 -13.24 27.97
N ILE A 285 -34.53 -14.24 27.16
CA ILE A 285 -35.25 -15.53 27.10
C ILE A 285 -35.28 -16.20 28.48
N MET A 286 -34.14 -16.26 29.18
CA MET A 286 -34.06 -16.85 30.51
C MET A 286 -34.89 -16.08 31.55
N GLY A 287 -34.97 -14.75 31.45
CA GLY A 287 -35.83 -13.93 32.30
C GLY A 287 -37.31 -14.25 32.09
N GLU A 288 -37.75 -14.37 30.83
CA GLU A 288 -39.12 -14.75 30.50
C GLU A 288 -39.46 -16.15 31.00
N ILE A 289 -38.56 -17.12 30.82
CA ILE A 289 -38.72 -18.48 31.35
C ILE A 289 -38.85 -18.43 32.88
N LYS A 290 -38.02 -17.64 33.57
CA LYS A 290 -38.08 -17.50 35.03
C LYS A 290 -39.46 -16.99 35.49
N ILE A 291 -40.00 -15.97 34.83
CA ILE A 291 -41.33 -15.42 35.14
C ILE A 291 -42.42 -16.49 34.93
N LYS A 292 -42.38 -17.23 33.81
CA LYS A 292 -43.36 -18.29 33.53
C LYS A 292 -43.30 -19.45 34.53
N LEU A 293 -42.12 -19.72 35.09
CA LEU A 293 -41.90 -20.77 36.09
C LEU A 293 -42.05 -20.28 37.54
N GLN A 294 -42.25 -18.97 37.77
CA GLN A 294 -42.48 -18.46 39.12
C GLN A 294 -43.80 -19.01 39.66
N SER A 295 -43.82 -19.41 40.93
CA SER A 295 -45.07 -19.75 41.61
C SER A 295 -45.97 -18.52 41.60
N PRO A 296 -47.29 -18.68 41.33
CA PRO A 296 -48.24 -17.59 41.49
C PRO A 296 -48.11 -16.94 42.87
N GLU A 297 -48.29 -15.62 42.94
CA GLU A 297 -48.23 -14.85 44.18
C GLU A 297 -49.50 -15.10 45.00
N TYR A 298 -49.55 -16.29 45.62
CA TYR A 298 -50.68 -16.78 46.40
C TYR A 298 -50.97 -15.94 47.64
N GLN A 299 -50.03 -15.09 48.08
CA GLN A 299 -50.18 -14.30 49.28
C GLN A 299 -51.23 -13.19 49.13
N LEU A 300 -51.31 -12.55 47.96
CA LEU A 300 -52.34 -11.56 47.65
C LEU A 300 -53.71 -12.22 47.53
N ASP A 301 -53.78 -13.37 46.85
CA ASP A 301 -55.01 -14.16 46.78
C ASP A 301 -55.47 -14.59 48.18
N GLN A 302 -54.53 -15.00 49.04
CA GLN A 302 -54.81 -15.39 50.42
C GLN A 302 -55.29 -14.20 51.26
N GLU A 303 -54.67 -13.03 51.13
CA GLU A 303 -55.09 -11.80 51.81
C GLU A 303 -56.50 -11.40 51.36
N GLN A 304 -56.77 -11.35 50.04
CA GLN A 304 -58.10 -11.05 49.51
C GLN A 304 -59.16 -12.05 49.96
N LEU A 305 -58.86 -13.36 49.94
CA LEU A 305 -59.79 -14.38 50.42
C LEU A 305 -60.03 -14.25 51.93
N SER A 306 -59.00 -13.90 52.70
CA SER A 306 -59.12 -13.66 54.14
C SER A 306 -59.95 -12.42 54.48
N GLU A 307 -59.87 -11.37 53.66
CA GLU A 307 -60.70 -10.17 53.79
C GLU A 307 -62.15 -10.41 53.35
N SER A 308 -62.38 -11.30 52.37
CA SER A 308 -63.73 -11.71 51.95
C SER A 308 -64.41 -12.70 52.91
N ASN A 309 -63.67 -13.23 53.89
CA ASN A 309 -64.15 -14.17 54.89
C ASN A 309 -64.92 -13.47 56.03
N ASP A 310 -65.86 -12.59 55.67
CA ASP A 310 -66.83 -12.00 56.61
C ASP A 310 -68.02 -12.95 56.90
N ALA A 311 -68.06 -14.12 56.26
CA ALA A 311 -69.07 -15.14 56.54
C ALA A 311 -68.64 -15.98 57.75
N ASN A 312 -69.17 -15.66 58.93
CA ASN A 312 -69.00 -16.39 60.19
C ASN A 312 -69.36 -17.89 60.15
N GLU A 313 -69.88 -18.40 59.03
CA GLU A 313 -70.29 -19.79 58.81
C GLU A 313 -69.31 -20.59 57.92
N SER A 314 -68.22 -19.96 57.43
CA SER A 314 -67.27 -20.65 56.56
C SER A 314 -66.51 -21.74 57.34
N GLY A 315 -66.90 -22.99 57.13
CA GLY A 315 -66.30 -24.17 57.79
C GLY A 315 -67.23 -24.93 58.73
N GLU A 316 -68.41 -24.40 59.05
CA GLU A 316 -69.40 -25.13 59.87
C GLU A 316 -69.90 -26.41 59.19
N TRP A 317 -69.94 -26.43 57.85
CA TRP A 317 -70.32 -27.60 57.05
C TRP A 317 -69.45 -28.83 57.35
N MET A 318 -68.18 -28.64 57.72
CA MET A 318 -67.26 -29.74 58.05
C MET A 318 -67.67 -30.40 59.36
N PHE A 319 -68.15 -29.62 60.33
CA PHE A 319 -68.63 -30.13 61.61
C PHE A 319 -70.02 -30.77 61.53
N THR A 320 -70.74 -30.57 60.43
CA THR A 320 -72.02 -31.24 60.13
C THR A 320 -71.88 -32.48 59.26
N CYS A 321 -70.70 -32.74 58.68
CA CYS A 321 -70.42 -33.92 57.86
C CYS A 321 -70.36 -35.20 58.73
N PRO A 322 -71.20 -36.21 58.46
CA PRO A 322 -71.25 -37.45 59.24
C PRO A 322 -69.91 -38.18 59.30
N GLU A 323 -69.14 -38.17 58.21
CA GLU A 323 -67.83 -38.78 58.10
C GLU A 323 -66.80 -38.09 59.00
N PHE A 324 -66.85 -36.75 59.06
CA PHE A 324 -65.98 -35.97 59.94
C PHE A 324 -66.35 -36.15 61.41
N GLN A 325 -67.64 -36.15 61.75
CA GLN A 325 -68.10 -36.44 63.12
C GLN A 325 -67.70 -37.85 63.55
N CYS A 326 -67.82 -38.85 62.67
CA CYS A 326 -67.40 -40.22 62.97
C CYS A 326 -65.88 -40.32 63.25
N TRP A 327 -65.06 -39.55 62.52
CA TRP A 327 -63.63 -39.42 62.79
C TRP A 327 -63.34 -38.65 64.10
N TYR A 328 -64.01 -37.51 64.30
CA TYR A 328 -63.83 -36.60 65.44
C TYR A 328 -64.27 -37.21 66.77
N ASP A 329 -65.41 -37.92 66.79
CA ASP A 329 -65.98 -38.59 67.96
C ASP A 329 -65.41 -40.00 68.18
N SER A 330 -64.63 -40.53 67.24
CA SER A 330 -63.92 -41.78 67.50
C SER A 330 -62.90 -41.57 68.62
N SER A 331 -63.09 -42.28 69.73
CA SER A 331 -62.15 -42.35 70.86
C SER A 331 -60.75 -42.89 70.51
N LEU A 332 -60.46 -43.09 69.23
CA LEU A 332 -59.16 -43.44 68.65
C LEU A 332 -58.30 -42.21 68.29
N SER A 333 -58.81 -40.98 68.45
CA SER A 333 -58.03 -39.75 68.23
C SER A 333 -56.81 -39.61 69.16
N VAL A 334 -56.76 -40.35 70.29
CA VAL A 334 -55.59 -40.46 71.16
C VAL A 334 -54.85 -41.81 70.95
N ARG A 335 -54.40 -42.11 69.73
CA ARG A 335 -53.16 -42.87 69.45
C ARG A 335 -52.94 -43.07 67.94
N MET A 336 -52.33 -42.08 67.29
CA MET A 336 -51.46 -42.35 66.14
C MET A 336 -50.09 -41.70 66.38
N ARG A 337 -49.31 -42.28 67.30
CA ARG A 337 -47.85 -42.24 67.18
C ARG A 337 -47.47 -43.22 66.09
N HIS A 338 -46.86 -42.69 65.03
CA HIS A 338 -46.07 -43.43 64.04
C HIS A 338 -46.72 -44.67 63.43
N TYR A 339 -47.48 -44.48 62.35
CA TYR A 339 -47.41 -45.42 61.23
C TYR A 339 -47.20 -44.64 59.94
N ARG A 340 -46.01 -44.87 59.37
CA ARG A 340 -45.65 -44.55 57.99
C ARG A 340 -46.57 -45.40 57.10
N VAL A 341 -47.70 -44.82 56.68
CA VAL A 341 -48.55 -45.42 55.64
C VAL A 341 -48.31 -44.64 54.37
N ASN A 342 -47.65 -45.30 53.43
CA ASN A 342 -47.48 -44.86 52.05
C ASN A 342 -48.87 -44.65 51.45
N PHE A 343 -49.31 -43.40 51.34
CA PHE A 343 -50.37 -43.05 50.41
C PHE A 343 -49.72 -42.76 49.06
N SER A 344 -49.54 -43.83 48.27
CA SER A 344 -49.35 -43.73 46.83
C SER A 344 -50.66 -43.23 46.23
N MET A 345 -50.85 -41.91 46.19
CA MET A 345 -51.88 -41.30 45.36
C MET A 345 -51.24 -40.92 44.04
N SER A 346 -51.44 -41.80 43.06
CA SER A 346 -51.09 -41.60 41.66
C SER A 346 -51.78 -40.36 41.11
N PHE A 347 -51.06 -39.24 41.10
CA PHE A 347 -51.45 -38.05 40.36
C PHE A 347 -51.03 -38.26 38.90
N GLN A 348 -51.96 -38.68 38.04
CA GLN A 348 -51.77 -38.62 36.60
C GLN A 348 -51.91 -37.17 36.15
N PRO A 349 -50.88 -36.52 35.57
CA PRO A 349 -51.06 -35.26 34.90
C PRO A 349 -51.68 -35.54 33.52
N SER A 350 -52.89 -35.03 33.30
CA SER A 350 -53.50 -34.93 31.97
C SER A 350 -52.59 -34.10 31.08
N ARG A 351 -51.85 -34.76 30.17
CA ARG A 351 -51.18 -34.13 29.05
C ARG A 351 -52.24 -33.67 28.04
N GLU A 352 -52.55 -32.39 28.06
CA GLU A 352 -53.01 -31.72 26.84
C GLU A 352 -51.84 -31.61 25.86
N LYS A 353 -52.13 -32.00 24.62
CA LYS A 353 -51.20 -32.15 23.51
C LYS A 353 -50.81 -30.79 22.94
N PHE A 354 -49.52 -30.56 22.76
CA PHE A 354 -48.96 -29.84 21.61
C PHE A 354 -48.04 -30.80 20.86
#